data_AF-A0A914JBN4-F1
#
_entry.id   AF-A0A914JBN4-F1
#
_cell.length_a   1.000
_cell.length_b   1.000
_cell.length_c   1.000
_cell.angle_alpha   90.00
_cell.angle_beta   90.00
_cell.angle_gamma   90.00
#
_symmetry.space_group_name_H-M   'P 1'
#
loop_
_entity.id
_entity.type
_entity.pdbx_description
1 polymer ?
#
loop_
_entity_poly.entity_id
_entity_poly.type
_entity_poly.pdbx_seq_one_letter_code
_entity_poly.pdbx_strand_id
1 'polypeptide(L)'
;MFVGIVVGGLSMGYLMDYYGRKATAVYIRSFLGILSAICMIGAKFLMSIELYVIGHFLAGIICSLKVVLFIYVAECAPDNRRGISSMTIGSGSALIMLAIQPLCLPNVFGNESRWTGLPAVCLIMAVIHFLIGALFPQSPKHLYITEHKKDEAVASIRFYHGSEVDIDLIEEEYEGEKAIMSQGHISLKQVWDNPTLRWSLLICLLNLPALSSSLGIVGSLGGSLAIMLGLLNMTPIMISELCPHVARAPIGQVG
;
A
#
# COMPACT_ATOMS: atom_id res chain seq x y z
N MET A 1 10.91 5.65 -6.84
CA MET A 1 9.56 5.44 -6.27
C MET A 1 8.51 5.12 -7.33
N PHE A 2 8.20 6.00 -8.29
CA PHE A 2 7.15 5.75 -9.30
C PHE A 2 7.29 4.45 -10.08
N VAL A 3 8.51 4.08 -10.49
CA VAL A 3 8.78 2.79 -11.14
C VAL A 3 8.36 1.62 -10.24
N GLY A 4 8.64 1.69 -8.93
CA GLY A 4 8.21 0.68 -7.97
C GLY A 4 6.69 0.60 -7.84
N ILE A 5 5.97 1.73 -7.97
CA ILE A 5 4.50 1.74 -7.97
C ILE A 5 3.97 0.96 -9.18
N VAL A 6 4.51 1.20 -10.38
CA VAL A 6 4.10 0.49 -11.60
C VAL A 6 4.38 -1.01 -11.47
N VAL A 7 5.59 -1.39 -11.04
CA VAL A 7 5.99 -2.79 -10.85
C VAL A 7 5.10 -3.47 -9.81
N GLY A 8 4.83 -2.80 -8.68
CA GLY A 8 3.94 -3.32 -7.63
C GLY A 8 2.49 -3.48 -8.12
N GLY A 9 1.99 -2.54 -8.93
CA GLY A 9 0.63 -2.60 -9.49
C GLY A 9 0.46 -3.74 -10.50
N LEU A 10 1.48 -4.04 -11.31
CA LEU A 10 1.45 -5.16 -12.25
C LEU A 10 1.59 -6.52 -11.57
N SER A 11 2.38 -6.59 -10.48
CA SER A 11 2.67 -7.84 -9.77
C SER A 11 1.63 -8.22 -8.71
N MET A 12 0.85 -7.26 -8.19
CA MET A 12 -0.06 -7.52 -7.06
C MET A 12 -1.11 -8.61 -7.34
N GLY A 13 -1.65 -8.68 -8.55
CA GLY A 13 -2.65 -9.70 -8.92
C GLY A 13 -2.07 -11.10 -8.86
N TYR A 14 -0.89 -11.29 -9.47
CA TYR A 14 -0.17 -12.57 -9.42
C TYR A 14 0.19 -12.97 -7.98
N LEU A 15 0.65 -12.00 -7.17
CA LEU A 15 0.99 -12.24 -5.76
C LEU A 15 -0.24 -12.68 -4.94
N MET A 16 -1.38 -12.03 -5.15
CA MET A 16 -2.63 -12.35 -4.46
C MET A 16 -3.16 -13.74 -4.80
N ASP A 17 -3.01 -14.17 -6.05
CA ASP A 17 -3.50 -15.47 -6.49
C ASP A 17 -2.56 -16.60 -6.07
N TYR A 18 -1.24 -16.36 -6.05
CA TYR A 18 -0.25 -17.37 -5.69
C TYR A 18 -0.03 -17.51 -4.17
N TYR A 19 0.18 -16.41 -3.45
CA TYR A 19 0.45 -16.43 -2.01
C TYR A 19 -0.81 -16.25 -1.16
N GLY A 20 -1.89 -15.77 -1.78
CA GLY A 20 -3.11 -15.40 -1.08
C GLY A 20 -3.13 -13.95 -0.62
N ARG A 21 -4.34 -13.50 -0.27
CA ARG A 21 -4.63 -12.09 0.01
C ARG A 21 -4.00 -11.62 1.32
N LYS A 22 -4.12 -12.39 2.42
CA LYS A 22 -3.47 -12.05 3.71
C LYS A 22 -1.96 -12.07 3.58
N ALA A 23 -1.39 -13.12 2.96
CA ALA A 23 0.07 -13.23 2.85
C ALA A 23 0.67 -12.06 2.08
N THR A 24 0.01 -11.64 0.99
CA THR A 24 0.43 -10.48 0.21
C THR A 24 0.22 -9.17 0.99
N ALA A 25 -0.96 -8.98 1.59
CA ALA A 25 -1.32 -7.76 2.31
C ALA A 25 -0.50 -7.52 3.59
N VAL A 26 -0.13 -8.60 4.29
CA VAL A 26 0.55 -8.56 5.59
C VAL A 26 2.02 -8.95 5.45
N TYR A 27 2.32 -10.19 5.06
CA TYR A 27 3.69 -10.70 5.13
C TYR A 27 4.61 -10.06 4.09
N ILE A 28 4.23 -10.11 2.81
CA ILE A 28 5.04 -9.54 1.71
C ILE A 28 5.17 -8.03 1.90
N ARG A 29 4.05 -7.35 2.17
CA ARG A 29 4.04 -5.91 2.43
C ARG A 29 4.97 -5.51 3.59
N SER A 30 4.88 -6.21 4.73
CA SER A 30 5.68 -5.87 5.91
C SER A 30 7.15 -6.20 5.72
N PHE A 31 7.47 -7.33 5.08
CA PHE A 31 8.83 -7.72 4.75
C PHE A 31 9.50 -6.67 3.84
N LEU A 32 8.81 -6.26 2.77
CA LEU A 32 9.30 -5.20 1.90
C LEU A 32 9.45 -3.88 2.66
N GLY A 33 8.56 -3.57 3.60
CA GLY A 33 8.63 -2.36 4.44
C GLY A 33 9.84 -2.34 5.35
N ILE A 34 10.12 -3.46 6.01
CA ILE A 34 11.31 -3.65 6.84
C ILE A 34 12.56 -3.52 5.98
N LEU A 35 12.61 -4.19 4.82
CA LEU A 35 13.76 -4.14 3.91
C LEU A 35 14.00 -2.72 3.38
N SER A 36 12.93 -2.03 2.95
CA SER A 36 12.98 -0.64 2.49
C SER A 36 13.58 0.28 3.56
N ALA A 37 13.09 0.18 4.81
CA ALA A 37 13.58 0.99 5.90
C ALA A 37 15.04 0.67 6.26
N ILE A 38 15.43 -0.60 6.28
CA ILE A 38 16.83 -1.01 6.52
C ILE A 38 17.75 -0.47 5.43
N CYS A 39 17.36 -0.57 4.15
CA CYS A 39 18.12 0.00 3.04
C CYS A 39 18.28 1.52 3.19
N MET A 40 17.22 2.24 3.55
CA MET A 40 17.27 3.70 3.73
C MET A 40 18.13 4.10 4.94
N ILE A 41 18.05 3.39 6.06
CA ILE A 41 18.90 3.64 7.22
C ILE A 41 20.37 3.31 6.90
N GLY A 42 20.60 2.16 6.27
CA GLY A 42 21.92 1.70 5.84
C GLY A 42 22.58 2.64 4.83
N ALA A 43 21.80 3.28 3.95
CA ALA A 43 22.30 4.26 2.99
C ALA A 43 23.08 5.40 3.67
N LYS A 44 22.62 5.88 4.84
CA LYS A 44 23.36 6.88 5.62
C LYS A 44 24.65 6.33 6.21
N PHE A 45 24.61 5.14 6.79
CA PHE A 45 25.79 4.54 7.44
C PHE A 45 26.90 4.18 6.44
N LEU A 46 26.52 3.70 5.26
CA LEU A 46 27.44 3.31 4.19
C LEU A 46 27.74 4.46 3.22
N MET A 47 27.10 5.62 3.37
CA MET A 47 27.19 6.76 2.44
C MET A 47 26.96 6.33 0.97
N SER A 48 25.97 5.47 0.73
CA SER A 48 25.64 4.90 -0.58
C SER A 48 24.29 5.37 -1.08
N ILE A 49 24.30 6.06 -2.22
CA ILE A 49 23.08 6.54 -2.89
C ILE A 49 22.27 5.39 -3.49
N GLU A 50 22.93 4.30 -3.87
CA GLU A 50 22.30 3.11 -4.45
C GLU A 50 21.32 2.47 -3.46
N LEU A 51 21.73 2.31 -2.20
CA LEU A 51 20.87 1.80 -1.13
C LEU A 51 19.66 2.71 -0.88
N TYR A 52 19.86 4.03 -0.97
CA TYR A 52 18.78 5.02 -0.82
C TYR A 52 17.75 4.89 -1.95
N VAL A 53 18.21 4.72 -3.20
CA VAL A 53 17.36 4.53 -4.39
C VAL A 53 16.60 3.21 -4.31
N ILE A 54 17.26 2.12 -3.91
CA ILE A 54 16.63 0.81 -3.73
C ILE A 54 15.55 0.89 -2.66
N GLY A 55 15.82 1.52 -1.52
CA GLY A 55 14.84 1.72 -0.44
C GLY A 55 13.57 2.41 -0.94
N HIS A 56 13.70 3.48 -1.74
CA HIS A 56 12.58 4.20 -2.34
C HIS A 56 11.86 3.43 -3.46
N PHE A 57 12.56 2.54 -4.16
CA PHE A 57 11.94 1.64 -5.12
C PHE A 57 11.03 0.64 -4.40
N LEU A 58 11.51 0.01 -3.33
CA LEU A 58 10.73 -0.90 -2.49
C LEU A 58 9.52 -0.20 -1.83
N ALA A 59 9.72 1.03 -1.32
CA ALA A 59 8.64 1.88 -0.82
C ALA A 59 7.53 2.10 -1.86
N GLY A 60 7.91 2.26 -3.14
CA GLY A 60 6.97 2.36 -4.25
C GLY A 60 6.13 1.09 -4.42
N ILE A 61 6.74 -0.10 -4.37
CA ILE A 61 6.01 -1.38 -4.47
C ILE A 61 5.01 -1.51 -3.32
N ILE A 62 5.42 -1.18 -2.09
CA ILE A 62 4.55 -1.19 -0.91
C ILE A 62 3.35 -0.26 -1.10
N CYS A 63 3.54 0.91 -1.71
CA CYS A 63 2.43 1.83 -1.98
C CYS A 63 1.33 1.15 -2.82
N SER A 64 1.70 0.41 -3.88
CA SER A 64 0.75 -0.32 -4.72
C SER A 64 0.08 -1.49 -3.99
N LEU A 65 0.84 -2.22 -3.17
CA LEU A 65 0.30 -3.32 -2.36
C LEU A 65 -0.72 -2.84 -1.30
N LYS A 66 -0.90 -1.53 -1.09
CA LYS A 66 -1.96 -0.99 -0.23
C LYS A 66 -3.34 -1.37 -0.76
N VAL A 67 -3.50 -1.49 -2.08
CA VAL A 67 -4.75 -1.94 -2.71
C VAL A 67 -5.11 -3.35 -2.25
N VAL A 68 -4.13 -4.24 -2.13
CA VAL A 68 -4.34 -5.62 -1.64
C VAL A 68 -4.85 -5.63 -0.20
N LEU A 69 -4.38 -4.71 0.63
CA LEU A 69 -4.87 -4.56 2.00
C LEU A 69 -6.35 -4.12 2.03
N PHE A 70 -6.76 -3.20 1.16
CA PHE A 70 -8.17 -2.85 1.02
C PHE A 70 -9.03 -4.03 0.60
N ILE A 71 -8.55 -4.83 -0.37
CA ILE A 71 -9.25 -6.03 -0.83
C ILE A 71 -9.37 -7.04 0.33
N TYR A 72 -8.27 -7.30 1.04
CA TYR A 72 -8.27 -8.22 2.18
C TYR A 72 -9.29 -7.81 3.25
N VAL A 73 -9.32 -6.54 3.66
CA VAL A 73 -10.31 -6.11 4.67
C VAL A 73 -11.72 -6.12 4.11
N ALA A 74 -11.90 -5.76 2.84
CA ALA A 74 -13.21 -5.82 2.19
C ALA A 74 -13.74 -7.26 2.07
N GLU A 75 -12.88 -8.27 1.96
CA GLU A 75 -13.26 -9.69 1.97
C GLU A 75 -13.52 -10.24 3.39
N CYS A 76 -12.95 -9.61 4.42
CA CYS A 76 -13.16 -10.01 5.82
C CYS A 76 -14.37 -9.32 6.47
N ALA A 77 -14.84 -8.20 5.90
CA ALA A 77 -15.95 -7.44 6.45
C ALA A 77 -17.31 -8.04 5.99
N PRO A 78 -18.32 -8.10 6.86
CA PRO A 78 -19.66 -8.53 6.48
C PRO A 78 -20.28 -7.53 5.48
N ASP A 79 -21.13 -7.99 4.57
CA ASP A 79 -21.56 -7.18 3.40
C ASP A 79 -22.21 -5.86 3.78
N ASN A 80 -23.03 -5.86 4.84
CA ASN A 80 -23.68 -4.66 5.35
C ASN A 80 -22.69 -3.62 5.94
N ARG A 81 -21.45 -4.01 6.26
CA ARG A 81 -20.41 -3.14 6.84
C ARG A 81 -19.17 -2.98 5.95
N ARG A 82 -19.13 -3.63 4.79
CA ARG A 82 -17.99 -3.61 3.87
C ARG A 82 -17.65 -2.19 3.38
N GLY A 83 -18.68 -1.38 3.10
CA GLY A 83 -18.51 0.03 2.72
C GLY A 83 -17.87 0.86 3.82
N ILE A 84 -18.38 0.75 5.06
CA ILE A 84 -17.86 1.48 6.23
C ILE A 84 -16.41 1.05 6.52
N SER A 85 -16.11 -0.25 6.43
CA SER A 85 -14.76 -0.78 6.66
C SER A 85 -13.74 -0.20 5.68
N SER A 86 -14.11 -0.19 4.38
CA SER A 86 -13.26 0.37 3.32
C SER A 86 -13.08 1.89 3.48
N MET A 87 -14.16 2.62 3.80
CA MET A 87 -14.10 4.05 4.09
C MET A 87 -13.19 4.34 5.28
N THR A 88 -13.30 3.57 6.38
CA THR A 88 -12.50 3.75 7.60
C THR A 88 -11.01 3.61 7.34
N ILE A 89 -10.59 2.62 6.54
CA ILE A 89 -9.18 2.45 6.17
C ILE A 89 -8.72 3.62 5.29
N GLY A 90 -9.54 4.02 4.33
CA GLY A 90 -9.25 5.13 3.43
C GLY A 90 -9.04 6.43 4.19
N SER A 91 -10.09 6.91 4.86
CA SER A 91 -10.09 8.17 5.61
C SER A 91 -9.13 8.13 6.80
N GLY A 92 -9.07 7.02 7.55
CA GLY A 92 -8.14 6.83 8.66
C GLY A 92 -6.68 6.96 8.20
N SER A 93 -6.33 6.37 7.05
CA SER A 93 -4.98 6.52 6.50
C SER A 93 -4.65 7.97 6.10
N ALA A 94 -5.63 8.74 5.63
CA ALA A 94 -5.45 10.15 5.30
C ALA A 94 -5.26 11.02 6.56
N LEU A 95 -6.05 10.76 7.61
CA LEU A 95 -5.92 11.46 8.90
C LEU A 95 -4.58 11.16 9.57
N ILE A 96 -4.13 9.90 9.54
CA ILE A 96 -2.81 9.52 10.07
C ILE A 96 -1.70 10.22 9.28
N MET A 97 -1.78 10.26 7.94
CA MET A 97 -0.82 11.00 7.13
C MET A 97 -0.76 12.48 7.51
N LEU A 98 -1.91 13.12 7.69
CA LEU A 98 -1.98 14.52 8.13
C LEU A 98 -1.32 14.72 9.50
N ALA A 99 -1.53 13.80 10.44
CA ALA A 99 -0.92 13.84 11.77
C ALA A 99 0.59 13.57 11.78
N ILE A 100 1.10 12.76 10.84
CA ILE A 100 2.53 12.42 10.72
C ILE A 100 3.31 13.50 9.96
N GLN A 101 2.67 14.24 9.06
CA GLN A 101 3.33 15.23 8.20
C GLN A 101 4.21 16.25 8.94
N PRO A 102 3.85 16.76 10.14
CA PRO A 102 4.73 17.63 10.93
C PRO A 102 6.06 16.97 11.34
N LEU A 103 6.12 15.65 11.50
CA LEU A 103 7.38 14.95 11.82
C LEU A 103 8.42 15.09 10.70
N CYS A 104 7.97 15.33 9.47
CA CYS A 104 8.82 15.56 8.31
C CYS A 104 9.42 16.97 8.27
N LEU A 105 9.09 17.87 9.19
CA LEU A 105 9.65 19.22 9.29
C LEU A 105 11.19 19.21 9.46
N PRO A 106 11.93 20.17 8.87
CA PRO A 106 13.35 20.41 9.11
C PRO A 106 13.72 20.59 10.57
N ASN A 107 12.81 21.15 11.37
CA ASN A 107 13.02 21.33 12.80
C ASN A 107 12.93 20.02 13.59
N VAL A 108 12.40 18.94 13.00
CA VAL A 108 12.15 17.65 13.66
C VAL A 108 13.04 16.56 13.06
N PHE A 109 12.55 15.81 12.07
CA PHE A 109 13.34 14.76 11.39
C PHE A 109 13.76 15.14 9.97
N GLY A 110 13.15 16.14 9.34
CA GLY A 110 13.46 16.56 7.97
C GLY A 110 14.78 17.33 7.82
N ASN A 111 15.82 16.97 8.56
CA ASN A 111 17.14 17.62 8.55
C ASN A 111 18.22 16.62 8.13
N GLU A 112 19.31 17.10 7.53
CA GLU A 112 20.48 16.34 7.07
C GLU A 112 21.03 15.36 8.12
N SER A 113 21.05 15.77 9.39
CA SER A 113 21.58 14.94 10.46
C SER A 113 20.57 13.89 10.98
N ARG A 114 19.25 14.13 10.86
CA ARG A 114 18.21 13.36 11.57
C ARG A 114 17.22 12.62 10.67
N TRP A 115 17.35 12.72 9.35
CA TRP A 115 16.41 12.11 8.40
C TRP A 115 16.23 10.60 8.55
N THR A 116 17.23 9.88 9.07
CA THR A 116 17.13 8.43 9.37
C THR A 116 16.13 8.08 10.46
N GLY A 117 15.65 9.07 11.24
CA GLY A 117 14.55 8.87 12.18
C GLY A 117 13.24 8.48 11.50
N LEU A 118 12.95 9.03 10.30
CA LEU A 118 11.74 8.69 9.54
C LEU A 118 11.68 7.22 9.12
N PRO A 119 12.69 6.65 8.41
CA PRO A 119 12.68 5.23 8.08
C PRO A 119 12.77 4.35 9.34
N ALA A 120 13.37 4.81 10.44
CA ALA A 120 13.35 4.07 11.71
C ALA A 120 11.94 3.95 12.31
N VAL A 121 11.14 5.03 12.28
CA VAL A 121 9.73 4.97 12.68
C VAL A 121 8.93 4.06 11.75
N CYS A 122 9.16 4.15 10.44
CA CYS A 122 8.53 3.25 9.46
C CYS A 122 8.89 1.77 9.70
N LEU A 123 10.13 1.48 10.09
CA LEU A 123 10.57 0.13 10.46
C LEU A 123 9.77 -0.41 11.64
N ILE A 124 9.64 0.39 12.71
CA ILE A 124 8.87 0.00 13.90
C ILE A 124 7.41 -0.25 13.52
N MET A 125 6.80 0.64 12.72
CA MET A 125 5.42 0.47 12.26
C MET A 125 5.24 -0.77 11.38
N ALA A 126 6.21 -1.09 10.52
CA ALA A 126 6.17 -2.29 9.68
C ALA A 126 6.28 -3.58 10.50
N VAL A 127 7.11 -3.59 11.55
CA VAL A 127 7.20 -4.73 12.49
C VAL A 127 5.90 -4.89 13.27
N ILE A 128 5.33 -3.80 13.78
CA ILE A 128 4.03 -3.84 14.47
C ILE A 128 2.94 -4.36 13.53
N HIS A 129 2.90 -3.88 12.28
CA HIS A 129 1.95 -4.34 11.27
C HIS A 129 2.10 -5.84 10.98
N PHE A 130 3.34 -6.35 10.91
CA PHE A 130 3.61 -7.78 10.75
C PHE A 130 3.11 -8.59 11.95
N LEU A 131 3.46 -8.20 13.17
CA LEU A 131 3.12 -8.93 14.40
C LEU A 131 1.62 -8.98 14.63
N ILE A 132 0.94 -7.84 14.51
CA ILE A 132 -0.52 -7.75 14.66
C ILE A 132 -1.20 -8.48 13.49
N GLY A 133 -0.72 -8.27 12.27
CA GLY A 133 -1.26 -8.91 11.07
C GLY A 133 -1.18 -10.43 11.07
N ALA A 134 -0.15 -11.00 11.72
CA ALA A 134 0.01 -12.45 11.84
C ALA A 134 -1.11 -13.11 12.66
N LEU A 135 -1.67 -12.40 13.65
CA LEU A 135 -2.72 -12.89 14.56
C LEU A 135 -4.09 -13.05 13.86
N PHE A 136 -4.34 -12.28 12.80
CA PHE A 136 -5.62 -12.31 12.08
C PHE A 136 -5.73 -13.55 11.17
N PRO A 137 -6.89 -14.21 11.06
CA PRO A 137 -7.06 -15.34 10.14
C PRO A 137 -7.00 -14.89 8.65
N GLN A 138 -6.78 -15.85 7.75
CA GLN A 138 -6.79 -15.62 6.31
C GLN A 138 -8.17 -15.09 5.87
N SER A 139 -8.26 -14.46 4.69
CA SER A 139 -9.56 -14.05 4.14
C SER A 139 -10.48 -15.28 4.00
N PRO A 140 -11.72 -15.25 4.56
CA PRO A 140 -12.63 -16.39 4.47
C PRO A 140 -12.94 -16.79 3.03
N LYS A 141 -13.13 -15.80 2.17
CA LYS A 141 -13.39 -15.98 0.74
C LYS A 141 -12.21 -16.63 0.01
N HIS A 142 -10.98 -16.28 0.37
CA HIS A 142 -9.79 -16.93 -0.20
C HIS A 142 -9.70 -18.40 0.23
N LEU A 143 -9.95 -18.70 1.51
CA LEU A 143 -9.95 -20.08 2.02
C LEU A 143 -11.02 -20.94 1.33
N TYR A 144 -12.22 -20.40 1.16
CA TYR A 144 -13.35 -21.12 0.56
C TYR A 144 -13.19 -21.34 -0.95
N ILE A 145 -12.93 -20.26 -1.70
CA ILE A 145 -12.94 -20.28 -3.16
C ILE A 145 -11.61 -20.77 -3.73
N THR A 146 -10.47 -20.29 -3.20
CA THR A 146 -9.14 -20.55 -3.76
C THR A 146 -8.46 -21.76 -3.14
N GLU A 147 -8.50 -21.92 -1.82
CA GLU A 147 -7.83 -23.06 -1.14
C GLU A 147 -8.74 -24.28 -0.94
N HIS A 148 -10.05 -24.15 -1.16
CA HIS A 148 -11.06 -25.20 -0.96
C HIS A 148 -11.10 -25.78 0.47
N LYS A 149 -10.74 -24.98 1.47
CA LYS A 149 -10.72 -25.36 2.89
C LYS A 149 -11.95 -24.81 3.62
N LYS A 150 -13.06 -25.54 3.54
CA LYS A 150 -14.34 -25.10 4.13
C LYS A 150 -14.27 -24.88 5.64
N ASP A 151 -13.67 -25.82 6.39
CA ASP A 151 -13.60 -25.72 7.86
C ASP A 151 -12.82 -24.47 8.34
N GLU A 152 -11.69 -24.17 7.70
CA GLU A 152 -10.91 -22.97 8.00
C GLU A 152 -11.65 -21.69 7.59
N ALA A 153 -12.37 -21.71 6.47
CA ALA A 153 -13.20 -20.58 6.04
C ALA A 153 -14.31 -20.29 7.07
N VAL A 154 -15.01 -21.31 7.55
CA VAL A 154 -16.04 -21.17 8.59
C VAL A 154 -15.46 -20.62 9.89
N ALA A 155 -14.29 -21.09 10.32
CA ALA A 155 -13.61 -20.53 11.49
C ALA A 155 -13.27 -19.04 11.30
N SER A 156 -12.84 -18.65 10.10
CA SER A 156 -12.55 -17.26 9.78
C SER A 156 -13.82 -16.39 9.69
N ILE A 157 -14.92 -16.92 9.17
CA ILE A 157 -16.23 -16.22 9.15
C ILE A 157 -16.66 -15.94 10.58
N ARG A 158 -16.62 -16.95 11.46
CA ARG A 158 -16.98 -16.80 12.87
C ARG A 158 -16.12 -15.77 13.60
N PHE A 159 -14.84 -15.68 13.26
CA PHE A 159 -13.94 -14.69 13.83
C PHE A 159 -14.30 -13.26 13.42
N TYR A 160 -14.63 -13.01 12.15
CA TYR A 160 -14.89 -11.65 11.65
C TYR A 160 -16.34 -11.20 11.76
N HIS A 161 -17.31 -12.09 11.51
CA HIS A 161 -18.74 -11.77 11.47
C HIS A 161 -19.44 -12.07 12.79
N GLY A 162 -18.83 -12.90 13.66
CA GLY A 162 -19.38 -13.31 14.96
C GLY A 162 -19.94 -14.73 14.96
N SER A 163 -20.30 -15.23 16.14
CA SER A 163 -20.73 -16.62 16.36
C SER A 163 -22.18 -16.92 15.97
N GLU A 164 -23.04 -15.92 15.86
CA GLU A 164 -24.48 -16.08 15.58
C GLU A 164 -24.85 -15.95 14.09
N VAL A 165 -23.85 -16.06 13.22
CA VAL A 165 -24.03 -15.83 11.78
C VAL A 165 -24.49 -17.11 11.10
N ASP A 166 -25.44 -16.96 10.18
CA ASP A 166 -25.91 -18.04 9.32
C ASP A 166 -24.80 -18.40 8.30
N ILE A 167 -24.15 -19.53 8.54
CA ILE A 167 -23.03 -20.00 7.72
C ILE A 167 -23.53 -20.50 6.37
N ASP A 168 -24.71 -21.14 6.33
CA ASP A 168 -25.24 -21.76 5.13
C ASP A 168 -25.56 -20.69 4.06
N LEU A 169 -26.09 -19.55 4.49
CA LEU A 169 -26.35 -18.40 3.62
C LEU A 169 -25.04 -17.84 3.00
N ILE A 170 -23.97 -17.73 3.79
CA ILE A 170 -22.67 -17.22 3.31
C ILE A 170 -22.00 -18.23 2.38
N GLU A 171 -22.11 -19.52 2.68
CA GLU A 171 -21.60 -20.57 1.79
C GLU A 171 -22.30 -20.56 0.43
N GLU A 172 -23.63 -20.35 0.40
CA GLU A 172 -24.39 -20.22 -0.85
C GLU A 172 -23.90 -19.03 -1.69
N GLU A 173 -23.66 -17.88 -1.05
CA GLU A 173 -23.09 -16.71 -1.73
C GLU A 173 -21.70 -17.00 -2.30
N TYR A 174 -20.83 -17.65 -1.53
CA TYR A 174 -19.48 -18.01 -1.98
C TYR A 174 -19.49 -19.05 -3.09
N GLU A 175 -20.42 -20.00 -3.10
CA GLU A 175 -20.61 -20.94 -4.23
C GLU A 175 -21.07 -20.19 -5.49
N GLY A 176 -21.95 -19.20 -5.37
CA GLY A 176 -22.35 -18.31 -6.47
C GLY A 176 -21.16 -17.56 -7.06
N GLU A 177 -20.31 -16.98 -6.23
CA GLU A 177 -19.09 -16.30 -6.67
C GLU A 177 -18.06 -17.25 -7.28
N LYS A 178 -17.89 -18.44 -6.71
CA LYS A 178 -17.03 -19.49 -7.24
C LYS A 178 -17.46 -19.94 -8.63
N ALA A 179 -18.77 -20.07 -8.87
CA ALA A 179 -19.32 -20.39 -10.19
C ALA A 179 -18.95 -19.31 -11.22
N ILE A 180 -19.01 -18.03 -10.84
CA ILE A 180 -18.59 -16.91 -11.71
C ILE A 180 -17.07 -16.97 -11.99
N MET A 181 -16.25 -17.21 -10.96
CA MET A 181 -14.79 -17.32 -11.11
C MET A 181 -14.35 -18.55 -11.92
N SER A 182 -15.14 -19.63 -11.90
CA SER A 182 -14.88 -20.86 -12.65
C SER A 182 -15.02 -20.70 -14.17
N GLN A 183 -15.67 -19.62 -14.64
CA GLN A 183 -15.78 -19.29 -16.07
C GLN A 183 -14.46 -18.80 -16.69
N GLY A 184 -13.38 -18.76 -15.90
CA GLY A 184 -12.03 -18.42 -16.33
C GLY A 184 -11.69 -16.94 -16.15
N HIS A 185 -10.39 -16.62 -16.27
CA HIS A 185 -9.95 -15.23 -16.23
C HIS A 185 -10.43 -14.49 -17.49
N ILE A 186 -11.14 -13.39 -17.29
CA ILE A 186 -11.62 -12.55 -18.37
C ILE A 186 -10.42 -11.89 -19.04
N SER A 187 -10.18 -12.21 -20.31
CA SER A 187 -9.12 -11.58 -21.10
C SER A 187 -9.47 -10.13 -21.42
N LEU A 188 -8.48 -9.24 -21.54
CA LEU A 188 -8.68 -7.82 -21.87
C LEU A 188 -9.54 -7.61 -23.13
N LYS A 189 -9.45 -8.54 -24.08
CA LYS A 189 -10.29 -8.53 -25.30
C LYS A 189 -11.76 -8.79 -24.99
N GLN A 190 -12.07 -9.72 -24.08
CA GLN A 190 -13.43 -10.02 -23.63
C GLN A 190 -14.01 -8.90 -22.76
N VAL A 191 -13.17 -8.20 -21.99
CA VAL A 191 -13.58 -6.99 -21.25
C VAL A 191 -14.01 -5.90 -22.24
N TRP A 192 -13.28 -5.76 -23.34
CA TRP A 192 -13.68 -4.84 -24.41
C TRP A 192 -14.92 -5.34 -25.14
N ASP A 193 -15.16 -6.63 -25.35
CA ASP A 193 -16.32 -7.07 -26.13
C ASP A 193 -17.64 -7.07 -25.34
N ASN A 194 -17.58 -7.18 -24.01
CA ASN A 194 -18.77 -7.22 -23.15
C ASN A 194 -19.30 -5.81 -22.79
N PRO A 195 -20.55 -5.47 -23.14
CA PRO A 195 -21.10 -4.12 -22.92
C PRO A 195 -21.15 -3.71 -21.44
N THR A 196 -21.40 -4.62 -20.51
CA THR A 196 -21.46 -4.31 -19.06
C THR A 196 -20.07 -4.00 -18.50
N LEU A 197 -19.05 -4.72 -18.98
CA LEU A 197 -17.66 -4.50 -18.59
C LEU A 197 -17.11 -3.21 -19.21
N ARG A 198 -17.51 -2.87 -20.44
CA ARG A 198 -17.22 -1.56 -21.05
C ARG A 198 -17.71 -0.40 -20.18
N TRP A 199 -18.95 -0.45 -19.70
CA TRP A 199 -19.48 0.59 -18.80
C TRP A 199 -18.70 0.67 -17.49
N SER A 200 -18.32 -0.48 -16.92
CA SER A 200 -17.47 -0.52 -15.72
C SER A 200 -16.08 0.07 -15.96
N LEU A 201 -15.46 -0.24 -17.11
CA LEU A 201 -14.21 0.38 -17.54
C LEU A 201 -14.36 1.88 -17.74
N LEU A 202 -15.47 2.33 -18.32
CA LEU A 202 -15.75 3.75 -18.57
C LEU A 202 -15.95 4.51 -17.26
N ILE A 203 -16.60 3.90 -16.27
CA ILE A 203 -16.70 4.43 -14.91
C ILE A 203 -15.31 4.51 -14.26
N CYS A 204 -14.48 3.47 -14.35
CA CYS A 204 -13.10 3.53 -13.89
C CYS A 204 -12.30 4.63 -14.59
N LEU A 205 -12.41 4.75 -15.91
CA LEU A 205 -11.73 5.76 -16.72
C LEU A 205 -12.22 7.17 -16.41
N LEU A 206 -13.50 7.35 -16.10
CA LEU A 206 -14.07 8.62 -15.65
C LEU A 206 -13.57 9.01 -14.25
N ASN A 207 -13.27 8.03 -13.41
CA ASN A 207 -12.67 8.26 -12.08
C ASN A 207 -11.14 8.46 -12.14
N LEU A 208 -10.45 8.11 -13.23
CA LEU A 208 -9.02 8.40 -13.40
C LEU A 208 -8.70 9.92 -13.31
N PRO A 209 -9.49 10.83 -13.91
CA PRO A 209 -9.39 12.27 -13.69
C PRO A 209 -9.63 12.71 -12.23
N ALA A 210 -10.51 12.03 -11.48
CA ALA A 210 -10.70 12.31 -10.06
C ALA A 210 -9.50 11.83 -9.22
N LEU A 211 -8.85 10.74 -9.63
CA LEU A 211 -7.56 10.28 -9.11
C LEU A 211 -6.45 11.28 -9.42
N SER A 212 -6.36 11.83 -10.63
CA SER A 212 -5.35 12.86 -10.97
C SER A 212 -5.59 14.17 -10.24
N SER A 213 -6.85 14.54 -10.00
CA SER A 213 -7.22 15.70 -9.17
C SER A 213 -6.86 15.48 -7.70
N SER A 214 -7.08 14.27 -7.17
CA SER A 214 -6.70 13.91 -5.79
C SER A 214 -5.19 13.79 -5.62
N LEU A 215 -4.46 13.22 -6.58
CA LEU A 215 -2.99 13.24 -6.61
C LEU A 215 -2.46 14.66 -6.80
N GLY A 216 -3.15 15.50 -7.57
CA GLY A 216 -2.81 16.91 -7.78
C GLY A 216 -3.03 17.73 -6.53
N ILE A 217 -4.12 17.51 -5.78
CA ILE A 217 -4.41 18.19 -4.52
C ILE A 217 -3.52 17.66 -3.40
N VAL A 218 -3.34 16.35 -3.23
CA VAL A 218 -2.43 15.78 -2.23
C VAL A 218 -0.97 16.07 -2.58
N GLY A 219 -0.62 16.10 -3.86
CA GLY A 219 0.70 16.48 -4.35
C GLY A 219 0.96 17.98 -4.27
N SER A 220 -0.06 18.83 -4.47
CA SER A 220 0.04 20.29 -4.37
C SER A 220 -0.04 20.77 -2.92
N LEU A 221 -0.93 20.24 -2.08
CA LEU A 221 -0.92 20.50 -0.65
C LEU A 221 0.28 19.83 0.02
N GLY A 222 0.57 18.56 -0.28
CA GLY A 222 1.75 17.88 0.25
C GLY A 222 3.05 18.53 -0.25
N GLY A 223 3.09 18.98 -1.50
CA GLY A 223 4.20 19.72 -2.10
C GLY A 223 4.32 21.15 -1.62
N SER A 224 3.24 21.91 -1.50
CA SER A 224 3.23 23.28 -0.97
C SER A 224 3.50 23.30 0.52
N LEU A 225 2.95 22.34 1.28
CA LEU A 225 3.31 22.14 2.67
C LEU A 225 4.77 21.70 2.74
N ALA A 226 5.25 20.78 1.89
CA ALA A 226 6.68 20.45 1.84
C ALA A 226 7.57 21.66 1.47
N ILE A 227 7.16 22.56 0.58
CA ILE A 227 7.91 23.77 0.24
C ILE A 227 7.89 24.76 1.41
N MET A 228 6.71 25.04 1.97
CA MET A 228 6.50 25.94 3.09
C MET A 228 7.20 25.43 4.37
N LEU A 229 7.39 24.12 4.46
CA LEU A 229 8.14 23.43 5.49
C LEU A 229 9.57 23.11 5.08
N GLY A 230 10.10 23.54 3.92
CA GLY A 230 11.50 23.33 3.51
C GLY A 230 11.91 21.91 3.07
N LEU A 231 10.99 20.94 3.04
CA LEU A 231 11.17 19.55 2.61
C LEU A 231 11.55 19.37 1.13
N LEU A 232 11.14 20.27 0.23
CA LEU A 232 11.55 20.20 -1.18
C LEU A 232 13.02 20.60 -1.42
N ASN A 233 13.62 21.34 -0.48
CA ASN A 233 15.07 21.58 -0.45
C ASN A 233 15.86 20.41 0.16
N MET A 234 15.21 19.50 0.90
CA MET A 234 15.90 18.41 1.61
C MET A 234 16.35 17.28 0.70
N THR A 235 15.59 16.91 -0.33
CA THR A 235 15.99 15.83 -1.25
C THR A 235 17.29 16.14 -2.02
N PRO A 236 17.47 17.34 -2.63
CA PRO A 236 18.74 17.72 -3.24
C PRO A 236 19.90 17.81 -2.24
N ILE A 237 19.64 18.34 -1.04
CA ILE A 237 20.62 18.49 0.03
C ILE A 237 21.10 17.11 0.53
N MET A 238 20.17 16.18 0.79
CA MET A 238 20.47 14.81 1.21
C MET A 238 21.22 14.04 0.12
N ILE A 239 20.85 14.22 -1.15
CA ILE A 239 21.61 13.68 -2.29
C ILE A 239 23.03 14.27 -2.34
N SER A 240 23.21 15.55 -2.01
CA SER A 240 24.52 16.20 -1.98
C SER A 240 25.43 15.70 -0.85
N GLU A 241 24.85 15.33 0.30
CA GLU A 241 25.57 14.73 1.43
C GLU A 241 25.93 13.26 1.16
N LEU A 242 25.07 12.52 0.47
CA LEU A 242 25.35 11.14 0.04
C LEU A 242 26.34 11.06 -1.14
N CYS A 243 26.65 12.19 -1.80
CA CYS A 243 27.61 12.25 -2.90
C CYS A 243 29.01 12.60 -2.36
N PRO A 244 30.09 11.90 -2.78
CA PRO A 244 31.44 12.20 -2.33
C PRO A 244 31.84 13.66 -2.66
N HIS A 245 32.60 14.27 -1.74
CA HIS A 245 32.99 15.71 -1.67
C HIS A 245 33.46 16.40 -2.97
N VAL A 246 33.77 15.66 -4.04
CA VAL A 246 34.27 16.17 -5.33
C VAL A 246 33.15 16.79 -6.19
N ALA A 247 31.88 16.50 -5.93
CA ALA A 247 30.73 17.05 -6.66
C ALA A 247 29.99 18.20 -5.93
N ARG A 248 30.58 18.73 -4.84
CA ARG A 248 29.97 19.80 -4.06
C ARG A 248 30.19 21.14 -4.77
N ALA A 249 29.31 21.51 -5.70
CA ALA A 249 29.23 22.90 -6.16
C ALA A 249 28.82 23.78 -4.97
N PRO A 250 29.50 24.90 -4.69
CA PRO A 250 29.12 25.78 -3.60
C PRO A 250 27.78 26.43 -3.94
N ILE A 251 26.68 25.88 -3.40
CA ILE A 251 25.38 26.55 -3.42
C ILE A 251 25.46 27.65 -2.36
N GLY A 252 26.01 28.79 -2.76
CA GLY A 252 26.18 29.94 -1.90
C GLY A 252 27.07 30.99 -2.53
N GLN A 253 26.58 31.61 -3.61
CA GLN A 253 26.76 33.03 -3.98
C GLN A 253 25.98 33.29 -5.27
N VAL A 254 24.66 33.48 -5.17
CA VAL A 254 23.93 34.35 -6.10
C VAL A 254 23.03 35.20 -5.23
N GLY A 255 23.33 36.51 -5.21
CA GLY A 255 22.63 37.52 -4.42
C GLY A 255 21.25 37.86 -4.94
#